data_AF-A0A6I6SJX1-F1
#
_entry.id   AF-A0A6I6SJX1-F1
#
_cell.length_a   1.000
_cell.length_b   1.000
_cell.length_c   1.000
_cell.angle_alpha   90.00
_cell.angle_beta   90.00
_cell.angle_gamma   90.00
#
_symmetry.space_group_name_H-M   'P 1'
#
loop_
_entity.id
_entity.type
_entity.pdbx_description
1 polymer ?
#
loop_
_entity_poly.entity_id
_entity_poly.type
_entity_poly.pdbx_seq_one_letter_code
_entity_poly.pdbx_strand_id
1 'polypeptide(L)' 'MQLALYDGAEWDYLLDGPSTCPGPRGPHVTYEPRVHLAYVLARQGHDAHWLARFTDLPLPAAERIAEAATLAVHA' A
#
# COMPACT_ATOMS: atom_id res chain seq x y z
N MET A 1 5.37 2.92 -5.00
CA MET A 1 5.93 2.09 -3.92
C MET A 1 6.04 0.69 -4.47
N GLN A 2 7.25 0.13 -4.53
CA GLN A 2 7.41 -1.23 -5.02
C GLN A 2 6.81 -2.23 -4.04
N LEU A 3 5.97 -3.13 -4.53
CA LEU A 3 5.43 -4.27 -3.79
C LEU A 3 5.33 -5.47 -4.73
N ALA A 4 5.57 -6.67 -4.21
CA ALA A 4 5.13 -7.91 -4.82
C ALA A 4 3.80 -8.36 -4.21
N LEU A 5 2.80 -8.60 -5.06
CA LEU A 5 1.54 -9.23 -4.66
C LEU A 5 1.62 -10.74 -4.93
N TYR A 6 0.47 -11.43 -5.05
CA TYR A 6 0.46 -12.88 -5.25
C TYR A 6 1.02 -13.34 -6.61
N ASP A 7 1.14 -12.44 -7.58
CA ASP A 7 1.84 -12.71 -8.85
C ASP A 7 3.37 -12.76 -8.68
N GLY A 8 3.88 -12.32 -7.53
CA GLY A 8 5.30 -12.32 -7.18
C GLY A 8 6.14 -11.28 -7.94
N ALA A 9 5.54 -10.52 -8.85
CA ALA A 9 6.22 -9.49 -9.59
C ALA A 9 6.20 -8.17 -8.78
N GLU A 10 7.35 -7.52 -8.70
CA GLU A 10 7.45 -6.20 -8.08
C GLU A 10 6.89 -5.15 -9.04
N TRP A 11 5.89 -4.40 -8.58
CA TRP A 11 5.28 -3.31 -9.31
C TRP A 11 5.21 -2.05 -8.44
N ASP A 12 5.21 -0.89 -9.08
CA ASP A 12 5.00 0.37 -8.38
C ASP A 12 3.51 0.61 -8.10
N TYR A 13 3.12 0.49 -6.84
CA TYR A 13 1.77 0.78 -6.38
C TYR A 13 1.62 2.15 -5.74
N LEU A 14 0.41 2.68 -5.84
CA LEU A 14 -0.01 3.91 -5.16
C LEU A 14 -0.58 3.60 -3.79
N LEU A 15 -0.20 4.43 -2.83
CA LEU A 15 -0.75 4.39 -1.47
C LEU A 15 -1.94 5.33 -1.31
N ASP A 16 -1.99 6.44 -2.07
CA ASP A 16 -3.09 7.41 -2.03
C ASP A 16 -4.14 7.14 -3.12
N GLY A 17 -5.36 7.57 -2.83
CA GLY A 17 -6.50 7.41 -3.72
C GLY A 17 -6.34 8.18 -5.05
N PRO A 18 -7.05 7.77 -6.12
CA PRO A 18 -7.01 8.45 -7.41
C PRO A 18 -7.54 9.88 -7.36
N SER A 19 -8.45 10.18 -6.43
CA SER A 19 -9.07 11.50 -6.25
C SER A 19 -8.22 12.50 -5.44
N THR A 20 -7.17 12.05 -4.75
CA THR A 20 -6.29 12.89 -3.92
C THR A 20 -4.92 13.17 -4.54
N CYS A 21 -4.61 12.66 -5.74
CA CYS A 21 -3.33 12.90 -6.40
C CYS A 21 -3.44 13.89 -7.58
N PRO A 22 -2.79 15.07 -7.51
CA PRO A 22 -2.70 15.98 -8.64
C PRO A 22 -1.49 15.60 -9.53
N GLY A 23 -1.72 14.92 -10.65
CA GLY A 23 -0.70 14.83 -11.71
C GLY A 23 -0.73 13.55 -12.55
N PRO A 24 -0.21 13.62 -13.80
CA PRO A 24 -0.12 12.46 -14.68
C PRO A 24 0.89 11.48 -14.09
N ARG A 25 0.40 10.34 -13.62
CA ARG A 25 1.24 9.30 -13.04
C ARG A 25 2.09 8.70 -14.16
N GLY A 26 3.38 8.47 -13.91
CA GLY A 26 4.27 7.82 -14.87
C GLY A 26 3.66 6.49 -15.35
N PRO A 27 3.97 6.04 -16.57
CA PRO A 27 3.28 4.93 -17.25
C PRO A 27 3.33 3.56 -16.54
N HIS A 28 4.02 3.45 -15.41
CA HIS A 28 4.30 2.19 -14.71
C HIS A 28 3.73 2.13 -13.28
N VAL A 29 2.87 3.08 -12.90
CA VAL A 29 2.32 3.16 -11.54
C VAL A 29 0.88 2.66 -11.50
N THR A 30 0.64 1.59 -10.73
CA THR A 30 -0.64 0.88 -10.63
C THR A 30 -1.43 1.30 -9.40
N TYR A 31 -2.73 1.55 -9.57
CA TYR A 31 -3.64 1.67 -8.44
C TYR A 31 -4.28 0.32 -8.14
N GLU A 32 -4.07 -0.19 -6.93
CA GLU A 32 -4.70 -1.42 -6.42
C GLU A 32 -5.52 -1.05 -5.17
N PRO A 33 -6.85 -1.21 -5.18
CA PRO A 33 -7.72 -0.85 -4.06
C PRO A 33 -7.33 -1.50 -2.73
N ARG A 34 -6.85 -2.75 -2.74
CA ARG A 34 -6.43 -3.44 -1.51
C ARG A 34 -5.19 -2.81 -0.89
N VAL A 35 -4.22 -2.38 -1.72
CA VAL A 35 -3.02 -1.67 -1.27
C VAL A 35 -3.40 -0.32 -0.64
N HIS A 36 -4.29 0.43 -1.29
CA HIS A 36 -4.79 1.70 -0.76
C HIS A 36 -5.52 1.52 0.57
N LEU A 37 -6.43 0.53 0.66
CA LEU A 37 -7.16 0.22 1.89
C LEU A 37 -6.22 -0.19 3.03
N ALA A 38 -5.24 -1.04 2.75
CA ALA A 38 -4.24 -1.46 3.73
C ALA A 38 -3.44 -0.26 4.26
N TYR A 39 -3.07 0.69 3.41
CA TYR A 39 -2.37 1.90 3.82
C TYR A 39 -3.21 2.81 4.72
N VAL A 40 -4.49 3.03 4.38
CA VAL A 40 -5.41 3.82 5.22
C VAL A 40 -5.59 3.18 6.60
N LEU A 41 -5.71 1.85 6.67
CA LEU A 41 -5.86 1.11 7.92
C LEU A 41 -4.56 1.08 8.73
N ALA A 42 -3.40 0.94 8.08
CA ALA A 42 -2.10 1.04 8.74
C ALA A 42 -1.93 2.40 9.45
N ARG A 43 -2.35 3.49 8.80
CA ARG A 43 -2.35 4.84 9.41
C ARG A 43 -3.28 4.98 10.62
N GLN A 44 -4.23 4.07 10.79
CA GLN A 44 -5.12 4.00 11.96
C GLN A 44 -4.57 3.12 13.09
N GLY A 45 -3.38 2.52 12.91
CA GLY A 45 -2.69 1.73 13.93
C GLY A 45 -2.87 0.22 13.81
N HIS A 46 -3.41 -0.28 12.69
CA HIS A 46 -3.51 -1.71 12.45
C HIS A 46 -2.16 -2.34 12.06
N ASP A 47 -1.82 -3.49 12.65
CA ASP A 47 -0.56 -4.18 12.39
C ASP A 47 -0.55 -4.97 11.06
N ALA A 48 0.64 -5.28 10.55
CA ALA A 48 0.85 -5.94 9.26
C ALA A 48 0.17 -7.32 9.15
N HIS A 49 0.11 -8.11 10.22
CA HIS A 49 -0.55 -9.42 10.19
C HIS A 49 -2.06 -9.28 10.07
N TRP A 50 -2.65 -8.34 10.81
CA TRP A 50 -4.07 -8.02 10.69
C TRP A 50 -4.39 -7.49 9.29
N LEU A 51 -3.56 -6.59 8.76
CA LEU A 51 -3.73 -6.02 7.42
C LEU A 51 -3.67 -7.09 6.34
N ALA A 52 -2.67 -7.97 6.36
CA ALA A 52 -2.50 -9.05 5.39
C ALA A 52 -3.76 -9.94 5.32
N ARG A 53 -4.31 -10.30 6.48
CA ARG A 53 -5.53 -11.11 6.57
C ARG A 53 -6.77 -10.36 6.10
N PHE A 54 -6.93 -9.11 6.54
CA PHE A 54 -8.15 -8.33 6.27
C PHE A 54 -8.25 -7.90 4.82
N THR A 55 -7.12 -7.53 4.22
CA THR A 55 -7.06 -7.01 2.85
C THR A 55 -6.73 -8.08 1.80
N ASP A 56 -6.50 -9.33 2.23
CA ASP A 56 -6.04 -10.41 1.35
C ASP A 56 -4.79 -9.97 0.55
N LEU A 57 -3.76 -9.57 1.29
CA LEU A 57 -2.44 -9.20 0.76
C LEU A 57 -1.38 -10.16 1.31
N PRO A 58 -0.30 -10.43 0.55
CA PRO A 58 0.86 -11.12 1.09
C PRO A 58 1.42 -10.37 2.31
N LEU A 59 1.81 -11.11 3.35
CA LEU A 59 2.38 -10.53 4.56
C LEU A 59 3.56 -9.57 4.26
N PRO A 60 4.53 -9.91 3.38
CA PRO A 60 5.61 -8.98 3.04
C PRO A 60 5.13 -7.65 2.45
N ALA A 61 4.05 -7.67 1.68
CA ALA A 61 3.47 -6.44 1.14
C ALA A 61 2.81 -5.60 2.25
N ALA A 62 2.09 -6.25 3.16
CA ALA A 62 1.47 -5.58 4.31
C ALA A 62 2.50 -4.99 5.28
N GLU A 63 3.64 -5.66 5.51
CA GLU A 63 4.76 -5.16 6.31
C GLU A 63 5.32 -3.85 5.74
N ARG A 64 5.63 -3.84 4.44
CA ARG A 64 6.14 -2.63 3.76
C ARG A 64 5.12 -1.50 3.79
N ILE A 65 3.82 -1.80 3.65
CA ILE A 65 2.75 -0.80 3.72
C ILE A 65 2.65 -0.20 5.13
N ALA A 66 2.76 -1.03 6.17
CA ALA A 66 2.74 -0.58 7.57
C ALA A 66 3.94 0.30 7.91
N GLU A 67 5.13 -0.05 7.41
CA GLU A 67 6.34 0.77 7.53
C GLU A 67 6.13 2.13 6.83
N ALA A 68 5.65 2.13 5.60
CA ALA A 68 5.37 3.36 4.86
C ALA A 68 4.35 4.27 5.58
N ALA A 69 3.31 3.70 6.17
CA ALA A 69 2.34 4.44 6.96
C ALA A 69 2.95 5.06 8.22
N THR A 70 3.87 4.35 8.88
CA THR A 70 4.59 4.86 10.06
C THR A 70 5.49 6.04 9.68
N LEU A 71 6.23 5.94 8.57
CA LEU A 71 7.09 7.02 8.08
C LEU A 71 6.29 8.28 7.70
N ALA A 72 5.10 8.11 7.13
CA ALA A 72 4.22 9.22 6.75
C ALA A 72 3.62 9.99 7.96
N VAL A 73 3.59 9.39 9.16
CA VAL A 73 3.16 10.07 10.39
C VAL A 73 4.25 11.01 10.93
N HIS A 74 5.51 10.79 10.54
CA HIS A 74 6.68 11.55 11.01
C HIS A 74 7.21 12.58 10.01
N ALA A 75 6.59 12.70 8.83
CA ALA A 75 6.96 13.65 7.77
C ALA A 75 6.07 14.91 7.82
#